data_AF-A0AAN9LY55-F1
#
_entry.id   AF-A0AAN9LY55-F1
#
_cell.length_a   1.000
_cell.length_b   1.000
_cell.length_c   1.000
_cell.angle_alpha   90.00
_cell.angle_beta   90.00
_cell.angle_gamma   90.00
#
_symmetry.space_group_name_H-M   'P 1'
#
loop_
_entity.id
_entity.type
_entity.pdbx_description
1 polymer ?
#
loop_
_entity_poly.entity_id
_entity_poly.type
_entity_poly.pdbx_seq_one_letter_code
_entity_poly.pdbx_strand_id
1 'polypeptide(L)'
;MGQTLKETSKLDITTEMNLLKKKIDELRSKNATENTIKHALKDYGIERAKLYGWPNTYAFTKAMGEMQLVHHKDNVPLIIIRPTMVTSTLKDPFPGWIEGLRTLDSVICSIGQGKITSFLGHPKTILDIILADMAINCMMTAIVACSNQTPKNFIYHISSSLRNPFRIADVCDYSYHYFTKFALKNNNGKPIIVPKTTLLSSRVVFDIYMTLRYTFPLKVLNVVNEAFCQCSRDVYNDRYKKFKRVTRLVEVYKPYLFFKGVFDDSNTQNLRRATSNNIEVTRLNFDPSSIDWEDYMMNTHIPGLIKYALK
;
A
#
# COMPACT_ATOMS: atom_id res chain seq x y z
N MET A 1 7.74 -9.75 -2.18
CA MET A 1 8.27 -9.71 -3.57
C MET A 1 7.88 -11.01 -4.28
N GLY A 2 7.71 -10.96 -5.61
CA GLY A 2 7.57 -12.16 -6.42
C GLY A 2 8.82 -13.05 -6.29
N GLN A 3 8.76 -14.26 -6.83
CA GLN A 3 9.93 -15.13 -6.93
C GLN A 3 11.11 -14.33 -7.48
N THR A 4 12.28 -14.49 -6.86
CA THR A 4 13.54 -13.89 -7.29
C THR A 4 13.70 -14.13 -8.78
N LEU A 5 14.09 -13.08 -9.53
CA LEU A 5 14.32 -13.14 -10.97
C LEU A 5 15.12 -14.40 -11.31
N LYS A 6 14.67 -15.19 -12.29
CA LYS A 6 15.61 -16.05 -13.02
C LYS A 6 16.70 -15.11 -13.55
N GLU A 7 17.96 -15.43 -13.29
CA GLU A 7 19.14 -14.59 -13.62
C GLU A 7 19.22 -14.14 -15.09
N THR A 8 18.37 -14.69 -15.97
CA THR A 8 18.43 -14.56 -17.42
C THR A 8 17.57 -13.46 -18.06
N SER A 9 16.68 -12.75 -17.35
CA SER A 9 15.82 -11.72 -17.99
C SER A 9 16.11 -10.31 -17.48
N LYS A 10 17.05 -9.61 -18.13
CA LYS A 10 17.27 -8.17 -17.94
C LYS A 10 16.07 -7.41 -18.52
N LEU A 11 15.46 -6.53 -17.73
CA LEU A 11 14.36 -5.67 -18.18
C LEU A 11 14.88 -4.63 -19.19
N ASP A 12 14.30 -4.63 -20.39
CA ASP A 12 14.58 -3.65 -21.44
C ASP A 12 13.30 -2.86 -21.77
N ILE A 13 13.34 -1.55 -21.53
CA ILE A 13 12.13 -0.71 -21.61
C ILE A 13 11.67 -0.52 -23.06
N THR A 14 12.60 -0.45 -24.02
CA THR A 14 12.28 -0.36 -25.44
C THR A 14 11.53 -1.60 -25.90
N THR A 15 11.96 -2.77 -25.44
CA THR A 15 11.32 -4.06 -25.70
C THR A 15 9.91 -4.09 -25.10
N GLU A 16 9.72 -3.66 -23.85
CA GLU A 16 8.39 -3.57 -23.23
C GLU A 16 7.46 -2.63 -24.00
N MET A 17 7.97 -1.47 -24.46
CA MET A 17 7.18 -0.53 -25.25
C MET A 17 6.77 -1.09 -26.62
N ASN A 18 7.65 -1.84 -27.27
CA ASN A 18 7.34 -2.52 -28.54
C ASN A 18 6.31 -3.64 -28.34
N LEU A 19 6.44 -4.42 -27.27
CA LEU A 19 5.46 -5.44 -26.90
C LEU A 19 4.09 -4.83 -26.60
N LEU A 20 4.04 -3.71 -25.89
CA LEU A 20 2.80 -2.96 -25.63
C LEU A 20 2.14 -2.50 -26.93
N LYS A 21 2.90 -1.88 -27.84
CA LYS A 21 2.39 -1.45 -29.16
C LYS A 21 1.82 -2.62 -29.94
N LYS A 22 2.59 -3.70 -30.08
CA LYS A 22 2.14 -4.94 -30.74
C LYS A 22 0.85 -5.48 -30.13
N LYS A 23 0.70 -5.43 -28.80
CA LYS A 23 -0.52 -5.89 -28.14
C LYS A 23 -1.73 -5.01 -28.44
N ILE A 24 -1.54 -3.69 -28.49
CA ILE A 24 -2.60 -2.74 -28.86
C ILE A 24 -3.02 -2.97 -30.32
N ASP A 25 -2.07 -3.12 -31.24
CA ASP A 25 -2.33 -3.34 -32.65
C ASP A 25 -3.06 -4.67 -32.89
N GLU A 26 -2.66 -5.74 -32.19
CA GLU A 26 -3.36 -7.04 -32.21
C GLU A 26 -4.82 -6.89 -31.79
N LEU A 27 -5.10 -6.17 -30.69
CA LEU A 27 -6.46 -5.98 -30.19
C LEU A 27 -7.30 -5.12 -31.14
N ARG A 28 -6.71 -4.06 -31.72
CA ARG A 28 -7.37 -3.22 -32.72
C ARG A 28 -7.69 -3.98 -34.00
N SER A 29 -6.79 -4.84 -34.48
CA SER A 29 -7.02 -5.69 -35.66
C SER A 29 -8.20 -6.65 -35.48
N LYS A 30 -8.54 -6.99 -34.23
CA LYS A 30 -9.70 -7.80 -33.85
C LYS A 30 -10.98 -6.99 -33.63
N ASN A 31 -11.00 -5.71 -34.02
CA ASN A 31 -12.11 -4.77 -33.79
C ASN A 31 -12.53 -4.69 -32.31
N ALA A 32 -11.58 -4.83 -31.37
CA ALA A 32 -11.88 -4.72 -29.95
C ALA A 32 -12.28 -3.27 -29.59
N THR A 33 -13.33 -3.12 -28.79
CA THR A 33 -13.72 -1.80 -28.26
C THR A 33 -12.63 -1.20 -27.37
N GLU A 34 -12.59 0.12 -27.25
CA GLU A 34 -11.67 0.82 -26.32
C GLU A 34 -11.77 0.30 -24.88
N ASN A 35 -12.98 -0.05 -24.44
CA ASN A 35 -13.18 -0.63 -23.11
C ASN A 35 -12.55 -2.03 -23.00
N THR A 36 -12.66 -2.86 -24.03
CA THR A 36 -12.03 -4.17 -24.10
C THR A 36 -10.50 -4.03 -24.09
N ILE A 37 -9.96 -3.12 -24.89
CA ILE A 37 -8.52 -2.81 -24.93
C ILE A 37 -8.03 -2.40 -23.55
N LYS A 38 -8.73 -1.47 -22.89
CA LYS A 38 -8.39 -1.00 -21.54
C LYS A 38 -8.33 -2.14 -20.52
N HIS A 39 -9.25 -3.10 -20.56
CA HIS A 39 -9.23 -4.24 -19.64
C HIS A 39 -8.09 -5.20 -19.97
N ALA A 40 -7.90 -5.54 -21.24
CA ALA A 40 -6.80 -6.40 -21.69
C ALA A 40 -5.43 -5.81 -21.31
N LEU A 41 -5.24 -4.50 -21.44
CA LEU A 41 -3.99 -3.84 -21.06
C LEU A 41 -3.73 -3.83 -19.55
N LYS A 42 -4.77 -3.79 -18.71
CA LYS A 42 -4.60 -3.93 -17.25
C LYS A 42 -4.08 -5.31 -16.89
N ASP A 43 -4.67 -6.35 -17.47
CA ASP A 43 -4.26 -7.73 -17.20
C ASP A 43 -2.86 -7.99 -17.77
N TYR A 44 -2.58 -7.50 -18.98
CA TYR A 44 -1.26 -7.59 -19.60
C TYR A 44 -0.18 -6.91 -18.77
N GLY A 45 -0.42 -5.69 -18.26
CA GLY A 45 0.53 -5.01 -17.38
C GLY A 45 0.85 -5.82 -16.12
N ILE A 46 -0.17 -6.44 -15.50
CA ILE A 46 0.04 -7.30 -14.32
C ILE A 46 0.90 -8.52 -14.67
N GLU A 47 0.66 -9.14 -15.82
CA GLU A 47 1.47 -10.24 -16.34
C GLU A 47 2.92 -9.82 -16.55
N ARG A 48 3.16 -8.67 -17.21
CA ARG A 48 4.51 -8.12 -17.41
C ARG A 48 5.22 -7.85 -16.08
N ALA A 49 4.54 -7.22 -15.12
CA ALA A 49 5.10 -6.95 -13.81
C ALA A 49 5.55 -8.24 -13.10
N LYS A 50 4.69 -9.27 -13.11
CA LYS A 50 4.98 -10.58 -12.50
C LYS A 50 6.13 -11.31 -13.18
N LEU A 51 6.25 -11.21 -14.51
CA LEU A 51 7.36 -11.80 -15.27
C LEU A 51 8.71 -11.33 -14.74
N TYR A 52 8.82 -10.04 -14.38
CA TYR A 52 10.02 -9.44 -13.82
C TYR A 52 10.07 -9.44 -12.27
N GLY A 53 9.22 -10.23 -11.61
CA GLY A 53 9.23 -10.38 -10.14
C GLY A 53 8.56 -9.24 -9.36
N TRP A 54 7.97 -8.26 -10.03
CA TRP A 54 7.28 -7.14 -9.38
C TRP A 54 5.87 -7.52 -8.94
N PRO A 55 5.43 -7.11 -7.74
CA PRO A 55 4.14 -7.51 -7.17
C PRO A 55 2.95 -6.90 -7.90
N ASN A 56 3.12 -5.74 -8.53
CA ASN A 56 2.10 -5.05 -9.30
C ASN A 56 2.73 -4.10 -10.33
N THR A 57 1.87 -3.56 -11.19
CA THR A 57 2.25 -2.61 -12.24
C THR A 57 2.81 -1.31 -11.69
N TYR A 58 2.37 -0.86 -10.51
CA TYR A 58 2.88 0.37 -9.89
C TYR A 58 4.35 0.26 -9.53
N ALA A 59 4.74 -0.81 -8.81
CA ALA A 59 6.14 -1.03 -8.43
C ALA A 59 7.01 -1.25 -9.69
N PHE A 60 6.47 -1.96 -10.68
CA PHE A 60 7.13 -2.18 -11.95
C PHE A 60 7.42 -0.88 -12.72
N THR A 61 6.43 0.03 -12.80
CA THR A 61 6.62 1.31 -13.50
C THR A 61 7.52 2.27 -12.74
N LYS A 62 7.51 2.24 -11.40
CA LYS A 62 8.48 2.99 -10.59
C LYS A 62 9.91 2.52 -10.84
N ALA A 63 10.15 1.21 -10.87
CA ALA A 63 11.45 0.66 -11.22
C ALA A 63 11.90 1.07 -12.63
N MET A 64 11.02 1.00 -13.63
CA MET A 64 11.32 1.48 -14.98
C MET A 64 11.63 2.98 -15.01
N GLY A 65 10.89 3.79 -14.25
CA GLY A 65 11.15 5.23 -14.14
C GLY A 65 12.54 5.54 -13.57
N GLU A 66 12.95 4.84 -12.52
CA GLU A 66 14.30 4.98 -11.97
C GLU A 66 15.38 4.58 -12.99
N MET A 67 15.17 3.49 -13.74
CA MET A 67 16.09 3.09 -14.82
C MET A 67 16.20 4.16 -15.91
N GLN A 68 15.08 4.78 -16.30
CA GLN A 68 15.07 5.85 -17.29
C GLN A 68 15.80 7.10 -16.77
N LEU A 69 15.60 7.48 -15.50
CA LEU A 69 16.31 8.60 -14.89
C LEU A 69 17.82 8.37 -14.88
N VAL A 70 18.27 7.17 -14.47
CA VAL A 70 19.70 6.84 -14.45
C VAL A 70 20.29 6.83 -15.87
N HIS A 71 19.53 6.35 -16.86
CA HIS A 71 19.97 6.31 -18.26
C HIS A 71 20.08 7.70 -18.90
N HIS A 72 19.21 8.64 -18.54
CA HIS A 72 19.09 9.95 -19.20
C HIS A 72 19.55 11.14 -18.34
N LYS A 73 20.17 10.91 -17.17
CA LYS A 73 20.58 12.02 -16.29
C LYS A 73 21.69 12.90 -16.87
N ASP A 74 22.46 12.41 -17.83
CA ASP A 74 23.68 13.05 -18.35
C ASP A 74 24.57 13.61 -17.20
N ASN A 75 24.80 14.93 -17.22
CA ASN A 75 25.59 15.67 -16.23
C ASN A 75 24.75 16.25 -15.08
N VAL A 76 23.44 16.01 -15.05
CA VAL A 76 22.57 16.48 -13.97
C VAL A 76 22.78 15.62 -12.72
N PRO A 77 23.06 16.20 -11.54
CA PRO A 77 23.08 15.48 -10.28
C PRO A 77 21.74 14.79 -10.03
N LEU A 78 21.77 13.49 -9.74
CA LEU A 78 20.57 12.69 -9.52
C LEU A 78 20.58 12.13 -8.10
N ILE A 79 19.45 12.26 -7.41
CA ILE A 79 19.15 11.59 -6.15
C ILE A 79 17.77 10.92 -6.30
N ILE A 80 17.66 9.70 -5.80
CA ILE A 80 16.41 8.93 -5.77
C ILE A 80 16.08 8.65 -4.31
N ILE A 81 14.98 9.25 -3.84
CA ILE A 81 14.40 8.93 -2.54
C ILE A 81 13.34 7.84 -2.74
N ARG A 82 13.49 6.73 -2.03
CA ARG A 82 12.55 5.60 -2.04
C ARG A 82 11.82 5.55 -0.70
N PRO A 83 10.72 6.29 -0.52
CA PRO A 83 9.88 6.14 0.65
C PRO A 83 9.09 4.84 0.57
N THR A 84 8.88 4.25 1.74
CA THR A 84 7.90 3.17 1.92
C THR A 84 6.46 3.71 1.93
N MET A 85 5.47 2.95 2.42
CA MET A 85 4.10 3.46 2.52
C MET A 85 4.04 4.72 3.40
N VAL A 86 3.63 5.84 2.81
CA VAL A 86 3.59 7.13 3.50
C VAL A 86 2.27 7.32 4.24
N THR A 87 2.34 7.65 5.52
CA THR A 87 1.19 7.99 6.39
C THR A 87 1.19 9.50 6.72
N SER A 88 0.23 9.96 7.52
CA SER A 88 0.10 11.37 7.88
C SER A 88 1.36 11.92 8.56
N THR A 89 1.51 13.23 8.54
CA THR A 89 2.62 13.94 9.19
C THR A 89 2.61 13.75 10.70
N LEU A 90 3.80 13.71 11.31
CA LEU A 90 3.96 13.76 12.77
C LEU A 90 3.88 15.21 13.27
N LYS A 91 4.60 16.11 12.59
CA LYS A 91 4.84 17.48 13.02
C LYS A 91 4.52 18.51 11.94
N ASP A 92 5.16 18.44 10.77
CA ASP A 92 5.10 19.51 9.77
C ASP A 92 4.24 19.08 8.56
N PRO A 93 3.36 19.94 8.00
CA PRO A 93 3.10 21.33 8.41
C PRO A 93 2.26 21.46 9.69
N PHE A 94 1.54 20.41 10.07
CA PHE A 94 0.90 20.23 11.37
C PHE A 94 0.62 18.73 11.61
N PRO A 95 0.43 18.28 12.86
CA PRO A 95 0.19 16.87 13.15
C PRO A 95 -1.07 16.31 12.48
N GLY A 96 -0.96 15.11 11.90
CA GLY A 96 -2.09 14.39 11.34
C GLY A 96 -2.55 14.87 9.96
N TRP A 97 -1.79 15.76 9.31
CA TRP A 97 -2.09 16.17 7.94
C TRP A 97 -1.94 14.99 6.99
N ILE A 98 -2.97 14.76 6.17
CA ILE A 98 -2.99 13.72 5.15
C ILE A 98 -3.87 14.15 3.99
N GLU A 99 -3.45 13.81 2.77
CA GLU A 99 -4.23 14.03 1.56
C GLU A 99 -4.90 12.73 1.08
N GLY A 100 -6.22 12.67 1.35
CA GLY A 100 -7.10 11.59 0.92
C GLY A 100 -6.91 10.28 1.68
N LEU A 101 -7.76 9.31 1.35
CA LEU A 101 -7.67 7.95 1.90
C LEU A 101 -6.71 7.10 1.06
N ARG A 102 -5.61 6.65 1.66
CA ARG A 102 -4.69 5.66 1.09
C ARG A 102 -5.05 4.24 1.55
N THR A 103 -4.22 3.27 1.18
CA THR A 103 -4.50 1.84 1.40
C THR A 103 -4.65 1.48 2.88
N LEU A 104 -3.68 1.86 3.71
CA LEU A 104 -3.70 1.58 5.15
C LEU A 104 -4.88 2.28 5.82
N ASP A 105 -5.07 3.55 5.50
CA ASP A 105 -6.17 4.38 5.99
C ASP A 105 -7.54 3.76 5.70
N SER A 106 -7.71 3.20 4.51
CA SER A 106 -8.95 2.51 4.12
C SER A 106 -9.25 1.31 5.02
N VAL A 107 -8.22 0.59 5.49
CA VAL A 107 -8.37 -0.50 6.47
C VAL A 107 -8.77 0.06 7.83
N ILE A 108 -8.06 1.09 8.32
CA ILE A 108 -8.36 1.76 9.60
C ILE A 108 -9.80 2.27 9.64
N CYS A 109 -10.24 3.02 8.61
CA CYS A 109 -11.61 3.51 8.51
C CYS A 109 -12.63 2.37 8.46
N SER A 110 -12.32 1.28 7.75
CA SER A 110 -13.22 0.14 7.65
C SER A 110 -13.35 -0.63 8.99
N ILE A 111 -12.29 -0.66 9.80
CA ILE A 111 -12.35 -1.14 11.19
C ILE A 111 -13.25 -0.22 12.02
N GLY A 112 -13.02 1.10 11.97
CA GLY A 112 -13.84 2.07 12.71
C GLY A 112 -15.32 2.07 12.33
N GLN A 113 -15.64 1.69 11.09
CA GLN A 113 -17.01 1.50 10.60
C GLN A 113 -17.60 0.12 10.92
N GLY A 114 -16.86 -0.75 11.63
CA GLY A 114 -17.29 -2.11 11.97
C GLY A 114 -17.45 -3.04 10.75
N LYS A 115 -16.86 -2.68 9.59
CA LYS A 115 -16.99 -3.45 8.33
C LYS A 115 -15.98 -4.59 8.23
N ILE A 116 -14.84 -4.48 8.92
CA ILE A 116 -13.80 -5.51 8.96
C ILE A 116 -13.86 -6.19 10.32
N THR A 117 -14.26 -7.46 10.33
CA THR A 117 -14.24 -8.34 11.52
C THR A 117 -13.08 -9.34 11.48
N SER A 118 -12.56 -9.60 10.27
CA SER A 118 -11.43 -10.49 10.04
C SER A 118 -10.56 -9.94 8.93
N PHE A 119 -9.25 -10.02 9.10
CA PHE A 119 -8.27 -9.46 8.18
C PHE A 119 -7.18 -10.49 7.85
N LEU A 120 -6.78 -10.56 6.59
CA LEU A 120 -5.74 -11.47 6.13
C LEU A 120 -4.37 -10.88 6.43
N GLY A 121 -3.53 -11.61 7.16
CA GLY A 121 -2.17 -11.17 7.43
C GLY A 121 -1.58 -11.92 8.62
N HIS A 122 -0.29 -12.19 8.55
CA HIS A 122 0.41 -12.74 9.69
C HIS A 122 0.62 -11.63 10.74
N PRO A 123 0.32 -11.84 12.04
CA PRO A 123 0.42 -10.79 13.06
C PRO A 123 1.81 -10.16 13.19
N LYS A 124 2.85 -10.94 12.90
CA LYS A 124 4.26 -10.49 12.89
C LYS A 124 4.72 -9.87 11.56
N THR A 125 3.87 -9.80 10.52
CA THR A 125 4.24 -9.14 9.28
C THR A 125 4.47 -7.65 9.56
N ILE A 126 5.62 -7.15 9.14
CA ILE A 126 5.96 -5.74 9.22
C ILE A 126 5.27 -5.01 8.07
N LEU A 127 4.47 -4.00 8.41
CA LEU A 127 3.97 -3.01 7.49
C LEU A 127 4.97 -1.88 7.45
N ASP A 128 5.81 -1.89 6.43
CA ASP A 128 6.80 -0.83 6.28
C ASP A 128 6.11 0.49 5.95
N ILE A 129 6.11 1.40 6.92
CA ILE A 129 5.47 2.72 6.84
C ILE A 129 6.44 3.82 7.24
N ILE A 130 6.24 5.02 6.72
CA ILE A 130 6.97 6.21 7.12
C ILE A 130 6.04 7.42 7.13
N LEU A 131 6.33 8.38 7.99
CA LEU A 131 5.59 9.63 8.07
C LEU A 131 5.92 10.55 6.90
N ALA A 132 4.92 11.29 6.41
CA ALA A 132 5.09 12.18 5.25
C ALA A 132 6.18 13.25 5.47
N ASP A 133 6.21 13.87 6.64
CA ASP A 133 7.21 14.87 7.01
C ASP A 133 8.62 14.27 7.11
N MET A 134 8.77 13.06 7.64
CA MET A 134 10.07 12.38 7.65
C MET A 134 10.57 12.08 6.22
N ALA A 135 9.68 11.67 5.30
CA ALA A 135 10.06 11.45 3.91
C ALA A 135 10.53 12.76 3.23
N ILE A 136 9.84 13.87 3.49
CA ILE A 136 10.21 15.20 2.98
C ILE A 136 11.52 15.69 3.60
N ASN A 137 11.68 15.53 4.92
CA ASN A 137 12.89 15.90 5.65
C ASN A 137 14.12 15.14 5.12
N CYS A 138 13.97 13.84 4.82
CA CYS A 138 14.99 13.04 4.18
C CYS A 138 15.37 13.60 2.80
N MET A 139 14.37 13.96 1.98
CA MET A 139 14.59 14.52 0.64
C MET A 139 15.32 15.86 0.70
N MET A 140 14.87 16.79 1.55
CA MET A 140 15.49 18.10 1.74
C MET A 140 16.94 17.96 2.25
N THR A 141 17.16 17.08 3.22
CA THR A 141 18.50 16.79 3.75
C THR A 141 19.41 16.21 2.68
N ALA A 142 18.90 15.30 1.84
CA ALA A 142 19.67 14.74 0.73
C ALA A 142 20.07 15.80 -0.29
N ILE A 143 19.17 16.73 -0.63
CA ILE A 143 19.45 17.86 -1.53
C ILE A 143 20.60 18.72 -0.97
N VAL A 144 20.52 19.14 0.30
CA VAL A 144 21.56 19.96 0.94
C VAL A 144 22.88 19.20 1.07
N ALA A 145 22.84 17.89 1.35
CA ALA A 145 24.07 17.10 1.42
C ALA A 145 24.77 16.97 0.06
N CYS A 146 23.98 16.87 -1.01
CA CYS A 146 24.49 16.69 -2.37
C CYS A 146 24.80 18.02 -3.09
N SER A 147 24.32 19.16 -2.58
CA SER A 147 24.70 20.47 -3.12
C SER A 147 26.17 20.80 -2.89
N ASN A 148 26.75 20.24 -1.81
CA ASN A 148 28.10 20.56 -1.38
C ASN A 148 29.16 19.58 -1.88
N GLN A 149 28.78 18.36 -2.29
CA GLN A 149 29.69 17.30 -2.74
C GLN A 149 28.98 16.33 -3.70
N THR A 150 29.73 15.70 -4.60
CA THR A 150 29.19 14.58 -5.40
C THR A 150 28.76 13.44 -4.47
N PRO A 151 27.49 13.02 -4.49
CA PRO A 151 27.02 11.98 -3.60
C PRO A 151 27.75 10.65 -3.83
N LYS A 152 28.31 10.06 -2.77
CA LYS A 152 28.84 8.67 -2.81
C LYS A 152 27.73 7.64 -3.09
N ASN A 153 26.51 7.95 -2.67
CA ASN A 153 25.30 7.16 -2.88
C ASN A 153 24.20 8.06 -3.43
N PHE A 154 23.47 7.61 -4.45
CA PHE A 154 22.38 8.38 -5.06
C PHE A 154 20.98 7.82 -4.76
N ILE A 155 20.89 6.71 -4.01
CA ILE A 155 19.60 6.10 -3.63
C ILE A 155 19.51 6.06 -2.10
N TYR A 156 18.44 6.66 -1.57
CA TYR A 156 18.13 6.69 -0.14
C TYR A 156 16.77 6.03 0.11
N HIS A 157 16.76 4.91 0.82
CA HIS A 157 15.53 4.26 1.25
C HIS A 157 15.09 4.85 2.59
N ILE A 158 13.90 5.43 2.66
CA ILE A 158 13.32 5.91 3.91
C ILE A 158 12.20 4.97 4.34
N SER A 159 12.47 4.22 5.39
CA SER A 159 11.71 3.07 5.86
C SER A 159 11.78 3.01 7.39
N SER A 160 10.74 2.49 8.05
CA SER A 160 10.79 2.18 9.47
C SER A 160 11.12 0.71 9.75
N SER A 161 10.94 -0.18 8.76
CA SER A 161 10.95 -1.63 8.96
C SER A 161 12.17 -2.20 9.71
N LEU A 162 13.37 -1.69 9.45
CA LEU A 162 14.60 -2.18 10.11
C LEU A 162 14.79 -1.60 11.52
N ARG A 163 14.46 -0.33 11.71
CA ARG A 163 14.84 0.44 12.91
C ARG A 163 13.72 0.55 13.94
N ASN A 164 12.48 0.63 13.49
CA ASN A 164 11.30 0.79 14.31
C ASN A 164 10.09 0.08 13.66
N PRO A 165 10.07 -1.27 13.65
CA PRO A 165 9.10 -2.04 12.89
C PRO A 165 7.67 -1.84 13.39
N PHE A 166 6.77 -1.48 12.48
CA PHE A 166 5.33 -1.42 12.70
C PHE A 166 4.63 -2.64 12.08
N ARG A 167 3.74 -3.31 12.80
CA ARG A 167 3.17 -4.62 12.41
C ARG A 167 1.70 -4.53 12.03
N ILE A 168 1.21 -5.53 11.28
CA ILE A 168 -0.22 -5.68 10.99
C ILE A 168 -1.06 -5.76 12.27
N ALA A 169 -0.56 -6.45 13.30
CA ALA A 169 -1.24 -6.52 14.59
C ALA A 169 -1.43 -5.13 15.22
N ASP A 170 -0.37 -4.32 15.20
CA ASP A 170 -0.37 -2.97 15.80
C ASP A 170 -1.44 -2.09 15.16
N VAL A 171 -1.59 -2.11 13.82
CA VAL A 171 -2.69 -1.41 13.12
C VAL A 171 -4.06 -1.83 13.64
N CYS A 172 -4.28 -3.14 13.77
CA CYS A 172 -5.59 -3.67 14.20
C CYS A 172 -5.88 -3.31 15.65
N ASP A 173 -4.88 -3.42 16.53
CA ASP A 173 -5.01 -3.16 17.96
C ASP A 173 -5.20 -1.67 18.24
N TYR A 174 -4.38 -0.79 17.67
CA TYR A 174 -4.54 0.66 17.81
C TYR A 174 -5.86 1.16 17.22
N SER A 175 -6.26 0.65 16.04
CA SER A 175 -7.57 1.01 15.47
C SER A 175 -8.71 0.56 16.37
N TYR A 176 -8.66 -0.68 16.89
CA TYR A 176 -9.67 -1.19 17.81
C TYR A 176 -9.75 -0.32 19.07
N HIS A 177 -8.62 -0.08 19.76
CA HIS A 177 -8.59 0.74 20.97
C HIS A 177 -9.10 2.16 20.74
N TYR A 178 -8.69 2.80 19.64
CA TYR A 178 -9.15 4.14 19.30
C TYR A 178 -10.67 4.17 19.13
N PHE A 179 -11.23 3.32 18.26
CA PHE A 179 -12.65 3.38 17.94
C PHE A 179 -13.56 2.80 19.03
N THR A 180 -13.04 1.99 19.95
CA THR A 180 -13.78 1.64 21.18
C THR A 180 -13.95 2.83 22.11
N LYS A 181 -12.98 3.75 22.15
CA LYS A 181 -13.02 4.96 22.97
C LYS A 181 -13.75 6.12 22.28
N PHE A 182 -13.54 6.25 20.97
CA PHE A 182 -14.04 7.32 20.12
C PHE A 182 -14.84 6.74 18.94
N ALA A 183 -15.98 6.13 19.26
CA ALA A 183 -16.81 5.45 18.27
C ALA A 183 -17.31 6.42 17.18
N LEU A 184 -17.17 6.01 15.93
CA LEU A 184 -17.82 6.68 14.80
C LEU A 184 -19.34 6.56 14.95
N LYS A 185 -20.08 7.53 14.43
CA LYS A 185 -21.54 7.51 14.41
C LYS A 185 -22.05 6.96 13.08
N ASN A 186 -23.10 6.15 13.12
CA ASN A 186 -23.83 5.75 11.92
C ASN A 186 -24.77 6.87 11.45
N ASN A 187 -25.48 6.64 10.34
CA ASN A 187 -26.44 7.59 9.76
C ASN A 187 -27.56 8.02 10.74
N ASN A 188 -27.82 7.20 11.77
CA ASN A 188 -28.84 7.47 12.78
C ASN A 188 -28.25 8.12 14.04
N GLY A 189 -26.99 8.58 13.99
CA GLY A 189 -26.27 9.19 15.11
C GLY A 189 -25.84 8.23 16.22
N LYS A 190 -26.11 6.91 16.09
CA LYS A 190 -25.74 5.91 17.09
C LYS A 190 -24.27 5.51 16.96
N PRO A 191 -23.55 5.27 18.09
CA PRO A 191 -22.17 4.81 18.04
C PRO A 191 -22.08 3.43 17.39
N ILE A 192 -21.10 3.27 16.51
CA ILE A 192 -20.79 2.01 15.84
C ILE A 192 -19.98 1.14 16.80
N ILE A 193 -20.43 -0.10 17.01
CA ILE A 193 -19.71 -1.09 17.80
C ILE A 193 -18.61 -1.68 16.93
N VAL A 194 -17.35 -1.50 17.32
CA VAL A 194 -16.19 -2.05 16.63
C VAL A 194 -15.80 -3.39 17.26
N PRO A 195 -15.91 -4.52 16.53
CA PRO A 195 -15.44 -5.80 17.03
C PRO A 195 -13.91 -5.89 16.97
N LYS A 196 -13.32 -6.68 17.87
CA LYS A 196 -11.89 -6.99 17.78
C LYS A 196 -11.61 -7.75 16.48
N THR A 197 -10.68 -7.23 15.68
CA THR A 197 -10.36 -7.82 14.38
C THR A 197 -9.61 -9.14 14.55
N THR A 198 -10.09 -10.21 13.93
CA THR A 198 -9.40 -11.50 13.93
C THR A 198 -8.40 -11.58 12.77
N LEU A 199 -7.12 -11.76 13.07
CA LEU A 199 -6.08 -11.93 12.05
C LEU A 199 -5.99 -13.39 11.59
N LEU A 200 -6.17 -13.58 10.28
CA LEU A 200 -6.06 -14.87 9.62
C LEU A 200 -4.63 -15.00 9.07
N SER A 201 -3.79 -15.74 9.79
CA SER A 201 -2.34 -15.79 9.58
C SER A 201 -1.87 -16.67 8.41
N SER A 202 -2.76 -17.49 7.86
CA SER A 202 -2.49 -18.40 6.74
C SER A 202 -3.49 -18.20 5.62
N ARG A 203 -3.01 -18.30 4.38
CA ARG A 203 -3.88 -18.25 3.19
C ARG A 203 -4.89 -19.40 3.17
N VAL A 204 -4.51 -20.59 3.65
CA VAL A 204 -5.43 -21.74 3.71
C VAL A 204 -6.60 -21.43 4.65
N VAL A 205 -6.29 -20.91 5.84
CA VAL A 205 -7.31 -20.51 6.83
C VAL A 205 -8.21 -19.41 6.25
N PHE A 206 -7.63 -18.45 5.55
CA PHE A 206 -8.38 -17.39 4.88
C PHE A 206 -9.29 -17.93 3.78
N ASP A 207 -8.80 -18.83 2.93
CA ASP A 207 -9.58 -19.40 1.83
C ASP A 207 -10.75 -20.25 2.37
N ILE A 208 -10.53 -21.01 3.46
CA ILE A 208 -11.60 -21.73 4.17
C ILE A 208 -12.63 -20.75 4.75
N TYR A 209 -12.17 -19.71 5.46
CA TYR A 209 -13.03 -18.68 6.03
C TYR A 209 -13.87 -18.00 4.95
N MET A 210 -13.25 -17.60 3.83
CA MET A 210 -13.95 -16.96 2.72
C MET A 210 -14.97 -17.88 2.08
N THR A 211 -14.64 -19.17 1.96
CA THR A 211 -15.54 -20.19 1.41
C THR A 211 -16.78 -20.34 2.29
N LEU A 212 -16.59 -20.53 3.60
CA LEU A 212 -17.69 -20.73 4.55
C LEU A 212 -18.53 -19.47 4.73
N ARG A 213 -17.89 -18.30 4.84
CA ARG A 213 -18.57 -17.05 5.19
C ARG A 213 -19.24 -16.35 4.01
N TYR A 214 -18.72 -16.52 2.80
CA TYR A 214 -19.19 -15.80 1.61
C TYR A 214 -19.57 -16.72 0.45
N THR A 215 -18.67 -17.63 0.02
CA THR A 215 -18.92 -18.44 -1.19
C THR A 215 -20.08 -19.42 -1.01
N PHE A 216 -20.13 -20.14 0.11
CA PHE A 216 -21.18 -21.12 0.38
C PHE A 216 -22.56 -20.46 0.52
N PRO A 217 -22.76 -19.40 1.34
CA PRO A 217 -24.03 -18.69 1.37
C PRO A 217 -24.45 -18.09 0.02
N LEU A 218 -23.49 -17.65 -0.81
CA LEU A 218 -23.77 -17.18 -2.16
C LEU A 218 -24.27 -18.31 -3.07
N LYS A 219 -23.66 -19.50 -3.01
CA LYS A 219 -24.12 -20.68 -3.77
C LYS A 219 -25.52 -21.10 -3.34
N VAL A 220 -25.78 -21.17 -2.04
CA VAL A 220 -27.12 -21.47 -1.50
C VAL A 220 -28.14 -20.43 -1.98
N LEU A 221 -27.80 -19.15 -1.89
CA LEU A 221 -28.66 -18.07 -2.38
C LEU A 221 -28.92 -18.17 -3.88
N ASN A 222 -27.93 -18.59 -4.69
CA ASN A 222 -28.14 -18.80 -6.13
C ASN A 222 -29.16 -19.91 -6.41
N VAL A 223 -29.02 -21.06 -5.73
CA VAL A 223 -29.95 -22.20 -5.87
C VAL A 223 -31.36 -21.81 -5.44
N VAL A 224 -31.51 -21.12 -4.31
CA VAL A 224 -32.80 -20.60 -3.84
C VAL A 224 -33.38 -19.61 -4.85
N ASN A 225 -32.55 -18.72 -5.40
CA ASN A 225 -33.00 -17.74 -6.39
C ASN A 225 -33.46 -18.39 -7.70
N GLU A 226 -32.83 -19.49 -8.13
CA GLU A 226 -33.25 -20.30 -9.26
C GLU A 226 -34.57 -21.05 -8.97
N ALA A 227 -34.74 -21.57 -7.75
CA ALA A 227 -35.96 -22.27 -7.33
C ALA A 227 -37.18 -21.35 -7.14
N PHE A 228 -36.97 -20.08 -6.76
CA PHE A 228 -38.03 -19.10 -6.49
C PHE A 228 -38.13 -17.99 -7.54
N CYS A 229 -38.04 -18.34 -8.83
CA CYS A 229 -38.28 -17.42 -9.96
C CYS A 229 -37.53 -16.07 -9.89
N GLN A 230 -36.30 -16.08 -9.38
CA GLN A 230 -35.41 -14.91 -9.32
C GLN A 230 -35.86 -13.77 -8.40
N CYS A 231 -36.78 -14.01 -7.46
CA CYS A 231 -37.30 -12.99 -6.52
C CYS A 231 -36.21 -12.31 -5.65
N SER A 232 -35.01 -12.87 -5.53
CA SER A 232 -33.89 -12.32 -4.75
C SER A 232 -32.66 -11.99 -5.60
N ARG A 233 -32.83 -11.82 -6.92
CA ARG A 233 -31.72 -11.59 -7.86
C ARG A 233 -30.89 -10.36 -7.50
N ASP A 234 -31.52 -9.29 -7.01
CA ASP A 234 -30.80 -8.07 -6.61
C ASP A 234 -29.93 -8.27 -5.37
N VAL A 235 -30.44 -9.03 -4.39
CA VAL A 235 -29.69 -9.39 -3.17
C VAL A 235 -28.49 -10.28 -3.52
N TYR A 236 -28.68 -11.24 -4.43
CA TYR A 236 -27.58 -12.07 -4.93
C TYR A 236 -26.52 -11.23 -5.64
N ASN A 237 -26.94 -10.38 -6.59
CA ASN A 237 -26.04 -9.54 -7.37
C ASN A 237 -25.22 -8.58 -6.49
N ASP A 238 -25.84 -7.97 -5.47
CA ASP A 238 -25.12 -7.10 -4.53
C ASP A 238 -24.08 -7.88 -3.70
N ARG A 239 -24.46 -9.04 -3.13
CA ARG A 239 -23.53 -9.89 -2.36
C ARG A 239 -22.40 -10.41 -3.24
N TYR A 240 -22.68 -10.81 -4.47
CA TYR A 240 -21.67 -11.27 -5.42
C TYR A 240 -20.69 -10.14 -5.80
N LYS A 241 -21.20 -8.93 -6.07
CA LYS A 241 -20.35 -7.75 -6.31
C LYS A 241 -19.44 -7.44 -5.12
N LYS A 242 -19.98 -7.49 -3.89
CA LYS A 242 -19.20 -7.29 -2.65
C LYS A 242 -18.11 -8.35 -2.49
N PHE A 243 -18.46 -9.63 -2.66
CA PHE A 243 -17.49 -10.74 -2.62
C PHE A 243 -16.36 -10.53 -3.64
N LYS A 244 -16.70 -10.26 -4.91
CA LYS A 244 -15.71 -10.02 -5.97
C LYS A 244 -14.77 -8.85 -5.66
N ARG A 245 -15.27 -7.78 -5.02
CA ARG A 245 -14.44 -6.65 -4.57
C ARG A 245 -13.44 -7.08 -3.49
N VAL A 246 -13.89 -7.81 -2.46
CA VAL A 246 -13.03 -8.28 -1.37
C VAL A 246 -11.95 -9.23 -1.90
N THR A 247 -12.31 -10.21 -2.72
CA THR A 247 -11.35 -11.16 -3.33
C THR A 247 -10.30 -10.42 -4.15
N ARG A 248 -10.71 -9.41 -4.93
CA ARG A 248 -9.77 -8.60 -5.72
C ARG A 248 -8.79 -7.83 -4.84
N LEU A 249 -9.26 -7.20 -3.77
CA LEU A 249 -8.39 -6.46 -2.84
C LEU A 249 -7.37 -7.40 -2.19
N VAL A 250 -7.82 -8.58 -1.75
CA VAL A 250 -6.94 -9.60 -1.18
C VAL A 250 -5.85 -10.02 -2.16
N GLU A 251 -6.19 -10.32 -3.42
CA GLU A 251 -5.19 -10.71 -4.41
C GLU A 251 -4.19 -9.60 -4.72
N VAL A 252 -4.63 -8.33 -4.76
CA VAL A 252 -3.74 -7.18 -4.98
C VAL A 252 -2.76 -6.99 -3.82
N TYR A 253 -3.23 -7.16 -2.57
CA TYR A 253 -2.41 -6.90 -1.39
C TYR A 253 -1.69 -8.13 -0.83
N LYS A 254 -2.04 -9.34 -1.26
CA LYS A 254 -1.42 -10.60 -0.84
C LYS A 254 0.12 -10.56 -0.87
N PRO A 255 0.81 -10.02 -1.90
CA PRO A 255 2.27 -9.96 -1.91
C PRO A 255 2.88 -9.13 -0.78
N TYR A 256 2.11 -8.21 -0.19
CA TYR A 256 2.50 -7.33 0.90
C TYR A 256 2.12 -7.91 2.27
N LEU A 257 0.91 -8.46 2.40
CA LEU A 257 0.39 -9.03 3.66
C LEU A 257 1.21 -10.23 4.19
N PHE A 258 1.93 -10.91 3.30
CA PHE A 258 2.79 -12.05 3.62
C PHE A 258 4.28 -11.76 3.35
N PHE A 259 4.64 -10.50 3.10
CA PHE A 259 6.04 -10.14 2.93
C PHE A 259 6.77 -10.22 4.26
N LYS A 260 7.85 -11.01 4.33
CA LYS A 260 8.67 -11.17 5.54
C LYS A 260 9.98 -10.38 5.49
N GLY A 261 10.20 -9.60 4.42
CA GLY A 261 11.42 -8.84 4.27
C GLY A 261 11.42 -7.57 5.10
N VAL A 262 12.63 -7.12 5.40
CA VAL A 262 12.93 -5.85 6.05
C VAL A 262 13.79 -5.05 5.08
N PHE A 263 13.53 -3.75 4.96
CA PHE A 263 14.25 -2.89 4.03
C PHE A 263 15.41 -2.21 4.72
N ASP A 264 16.60 -2.34 4.13
CA ASP A 264 17.79 -1.66 4.61
C ASP A 264 17.73 -0.16 4.30
N ASP A 265 18.06 0.65 5.31
CA ASP A 265 18.12 2.10 5.22
C ASP A 265 19.53 2.65 5.46
N SER A 266 20.58 1.83 5.27
CA SER A 266 21.96 2.18 5.64
C SER A 266 22.45 3.46 4.96
N ASN A 267 22.10 3.69 3.69
CA ASN A 267 22.45 4.94 3.00
C ASN A 267 21.80 6.16 3.66
N THR A 268 20.54 6.03 4.08
CA THR A 268 19.78 7.09 4.75
C THR A 268 20.31 7.36 6.15
N GLN A 269 20.74 6.32 6.86
CA GLN A 269 21.43 6.48 8.13
C GLN A 269 22.79 7.17 7.97
N ASN A 270 23.55 6.83 6.93
CA ASN A 270 24.80 7.50 6.63
C ASN A 270 24.57 8.98 6.29
N LEU A 271 23.50 9.31 5.57
CA LEU A 271 23.07 10.68 5.34
C LEU A 271 22.79 11.40 6.67
N ARG A 272 21.96 10.84 7.56
CA ARG A 272 21.68 11.40 8.90
C ARG A 272 22.95 11.71 9.69
N ARG A 273 23.91 10.77 9.70
CA ARG A 273 25.19 10.92 10.40
C ARG A 273 26.06 12.01 9.77
N ALA A 274 26.13 12.06 8.44
CA ALA A 274 26.93 13.04 7.73
C ALA A 274 26.41 14.47 7.92
N THR A 275 25.10 14.64 8.14
CA THR A 275 24.46 15.95 8.26
C THR A 275 24.11 16.35 9.70
N SER A 276 24.49 15.56 10.71
CA SER A 276 24.07 15.79 12.11
C SER A 276 24.49 17.16 12.66
N ASN A 277 25.64 17.67 12.22
CA ASN A 277 26.20 18.94 12.68
C ASN A 277 25.81 20.14 11.80
N ASN A 278 25.04 19.91 10.72
CA ASN A 278 24.63 20.98 9.83
C ASN A 278 23.33 21.63 10.34
N ILE A 279 23.46 22.84 10.88
CA ILE A 279 22.40 23.65 11.50
C ILE A 279 21.17 23.81 10.59
N GLU A 280 21.37 23.90 9.27
CA GLU A 280 20.27 24.08 8.30
C GLU A 280 19.31 22.88 8.27
N VAL A 281 19.84 21.67 8.52
CA VAL A 281 19.09 20.41 8.44
C VAL A 281 18.94 19.72 9.78
N THR A 282 19.58 20.18 10.86
CA THR A 282 19.41 19.63 12.23
C THR A 282 17.94 19.65 12.68
N ARG A 283 17.13 20.59 12.16
CA ARG A 283 15.69 20.66 12.46
C ARG A 283 14.84 19.66 11.68
N LEU A 284 15.37 19.09 10.60
CA LEU A 284 14.70 18.16 9.71
C LEU A 284 14.89 16.72 10.22
N ASN A 285 14.11 16.33 11.23
CA ASN A 285 14.17 14.97 11.73
C ASN A 285 13.52 13.98 10.76
N PHE A 286 14.23 12.91 10.44
CA PHE A 286 13.73 11.75 9.67
C PHE A 286 14.28 10.43 10.22
N ASP A 287 14.56 10.36 11.52
CA ASP A 287 14.89 9.11 12.20
C ASP A 287 13.62 8.35 12.60
N PRO A 288 13.30 7.20 11.96
CA PRO A 288 12.13 6.42 12.31
C PRO A 288 12.17 5.86 13.73
N SER A 289 13.34 5.76 14.37
CA SER A 289 13.46 5.32 15.77
C SER A 289 12.86 6.32 16.76
N SER A 290 12.61 7.57 16.36
CA SER A 290 11.97 8.57 17.22
C SER A 290 10.43 8.48 17.21
N ILE A 291 9.84 7.53 16.49
CA ILE A 291 8.38 7.39 16.38
C ILE A 291 7.85 6.56 17.54
N ASP A 292 7.02 7.16 18.38
CA ASP A 292 6.13 6.41 19.26
C ASP A 292 4.88 6.00 18.47
N TRP A 293 4.80 4.73 18.10
CA TRP A 293 3.71 4.23 17.25
C TRP A 293 2.34 4.32 17.93
N GLU A 294 2.27 4.12 19.25
CA GLU A 294 1.00 4.18 19.97
C GLU A 294 0.51 5.63 20.02
N ASP A 295 1.36 6.56 20.46
CA ASP A 295 1.01 7.97 20.49
C ASP A 295 0.69 8.52 19.09
N TYR A 296 1.53 8.20 18.10
CA TYR A 296 1.29 8.61 16.72
C TYR A 296 -0.06 8.11 16.20
N MET A 297 -0.38 6.82 16.36
CA MET A 297 -1.64 6.27 15.84
C MET A 297 -2.85 6.83 16.59
N MET A 298 -2.79 6.86 17.92
CA MET A 298 -3.93 7.20 18.77
C MET A 298 -4.22 8.71 18.80
N ASN A 299 -3.18 9.55 18.80
CA ASN A 299 -3.32 10.98 19.04
C ASN A 299 -3.07 11.83 17.78
N THR A 300 -2.44 11.27 16.74
CA THR A 300 -2.10 12.03 15.53
C THR A 300 -2.78 11.48 14.27
N HIS A 301 -2.47 10.24 13.88
CA HIS A 301 -2.87 9.69 12.59
C HIS A 301 -4.37 9.40 12.48
N ILE A 302 -4.95 8.61 13.38
CA ILE A 302 -6.37 8.27 13.32
C ILE A 302 -7.26 9.52 13.51
N PRO A 303 -6.99 10.43 14.47
CA PRO A 303 -7.70 11.70 14.56
C PRO A 303 -7.59 12.54 13.30
N GLY A 304 -6.39 12.66 12.73
CA GLY A 304 -6.14 13.38 11.48
C GLY A 304 -6.93 12.76 10.32
N LEU A 305 -6.99 11.43 10.25
CA LEU A 305 -7.73 10.72 9.23
C LEU A 305 -9.23 11.01 9.29
N ILE A 306 -9.80 11.00 10.50
CA ILE A 306 -11.21 11.35 10.70
C ILE A 306 -11.48 12.80 10.31
N LYS A 307 -10.59 13.71 10.70
CA LYS A 307 -10.76 15.15 10.46
C LYS A 307 -10.61 15.55 8.99
N TYR A 308 -9.63 14.99 8.30
CA TYR A 308 -9.22 15.46 6.97
C TYR A 308 -9.67 14.54 5.82
N ALA A 309 -9.84 13.24 6.07
CA ALA A 309 -10.12 12.25 5.01
C ALA A 309 -11.54 11.69 5.04
N LEU A 310 -12.17 11.57 6.21
CA LEU A 310 -13.58 11.19 6.36
C LEU A 310 -14.47 12.44 6.39
N LYS A 311 -14.82 12.96 5.21
CA LYS A 311 -15.91 13.94 5.05
C LYS A 311 -17.25 13.24 4.83
#